data_AF-A0A7S2AF31-F1
#
_entry.id   AF-A0A7S2AF31-F1
#
_cell.length_a   1.000
_cell.length_b   1.000
_cell.length_c   1.000
_cell.angle_alpha   90.00
_cell.angle_beta   90.00
_cell.angle_gamma   90.00
#
_symmetry.space_group_name_H-M   'P 1'
#
loop_
_entity.id
_entity.type
_entity.pdbx_description
1 polymer ?
#
loop_
_entity_poly.entity_id
_entity_poly.type
_entity_poly.pdbx_seq_one_letter_code
_entity_poly.pdbx_strand_id
1 'polypeptide(L)'
;GKSLKFCHERLRSLLNTLRVPSLEEFTPITRVADFVTLLGTYAQGFTVIVDPYPEAAGIYDPMLLLSCLDATLAIRPVLKRYQSVVLTSGTISPLEMYPKIL
;
A
#
# COMPACT_ATOMS: atom_id res chain seq x y z
N GLY A 1 -14.66 4.55 10.30
CA GLY A 1 -13.42 3.89 9.85
C GLY A 1 -13.15 2.49 10.42
N LYS A 2 -13.57 2.14 11.65
CA LYS A 2 -13.17 0.86 12.31
C LYS A 2 -13.46 -0.43 11.54
N SER A 3 -14.46 -0.44 10.64
CA SER A 3 -14.78 -1.60 9.79
C SER A 3 -13.88 -1.70 8.55
N LEU A 4 -13.43 -0.58 8.00
CA LEU A 4 -12.69 -0.52 6.74
C LEU A 4 -11.30 -1.18 6.83
N LYS A 5 -10.63 -1.04 7.99
CA LYS A 5 -9.36 -1.71 8.28
C LYS A 5 -9.41 -3.25 8.26
N PHE A 6 -10.59 -3.85 8.22
CA PHE A 6 -10.77 -5.31 8.17
C PHE A 6 -11.29 -5.78 6.81
N CYS A 7 -11.35 -4.89 5.80
CA CYS A 7 -11.97 -5.21 4.52
C CYS A 7 -11.22 -6.33 3.79
N HIS A 8 -9.89 -6.25 3.71
CA HIS A 8 -9.05 -7.31 3.13
C HIS A 8 -9.27 -8.65 3.83
N GLU A 9 -9.17 -8.69 5.16
CA GLU A 9 -9.31 -9.93 5.94
C GLU A 9 -10.69 -10.57 5.77
N ARG A 10 -11.75 -9.75 5.74
CA ARG A 10 -13.12 -10.22 5.54
C ARG A 10 -13.33 -10.78 4.14
N LEU A 11 -12.82 -10.09 3.11
CA LEU A 11 -12.91 -10.58 1.73
C LEU A 11 -12.15 -11.90 1.58
N ARG A 12 -10.93 -11.99 2.11
CA ARG A 12 -10.13 -13.22 2.10
C ARG A 12 -10.86 -14.37 2.80
N SER A 13 -11.44 -14.11 3.98
CA SER A 13 -12.22 -15.11 4.72
C SER A 13 -13.43 -15.61 3.92
N LEU A 14 -14.13 -14.70 3.24
CA LEU A 14 -15.27 -15.03 2.38
C LEU A 14 -14.87 -15.91 1.19
N LEU A 15 -13.82 -15.51 0.44
CA LEU A 15 -13.35 -16.27 -0.73
C LEU A 15 -12.90 -17.69 -0.35
N ASN A 16 -12.23 -17.83 0.80
CA ASN A 16 -11.85 -19.14 1.34
C ASN A 16 -13.06 -19.98 1.74
N THR A 17 -14.05 -19.37 2.40
CA THR A 17 -15.28 -20.04 2.84
C THR A 17 -16.08 -20.57 1.64
N LEU A 18 -16.13 -19.79 0.56
CA LEU A 18 -16.79 -20.15 -0.70
C LEU A 18 -15.98 -21.12 -1.56
N ARG A 19 -14.74 -21.46 -1.17
CA ARG A 19 -13.83 -22.34 -1.92
C ARG A 19 -13.67 -21.94 -3.38
N VAL A 20 -13.46 -20.64 -3.61
CA VAL A 20 -13.26 -20.10 -4.96
C VAL A 20 -12.04 -20.78 -5.61
N PRO A 21 -12.19 -21.35 -6.81
CA PRO A 21 -11.12 -22.13 -7.45
C PRO A 21 -10.01 -21.26 -8.06
N SER A 22 -10.34 -20.05 -8.52
CA SER A 22 -9.41 -19.10 -9.13
C SER A 22 -9.52 -17.73 -8.44
N LEU A 23 -8.48 -17.34 -7.71
CA LEU A 23 -8.43 -16.02 -7.06
C LEU A 23 -8.07 -14.89 -8.04
N GLU A 24 -7.51 -15.22 -9.21
CA GLU A 24 -7.09 -14.24 -10.21
C GLU A 24 -8.27 -13.41 -10.72
N GLU A 25 -9.43 -14.04 -10.90
CA GLU A 25 -10.68 -13.39 -11.29
C GLU A 25 -11.15 -12.33 -10.26
N PHE A 26 -10.72 -12.47 -9.00
CA PHE A 26 -11.08 -11.58 -7.89
C PHE A 26 -9.99 -10.55 -7.59
N THR A 27 -8.97 -10.43 -8.44
CA THR A 27 -7.93 -9.39 -8.32
C THR A 27 -8.52 -7.98 -8.25
N PRO A 28 -9.50 -7.58 -9.08
CA PRO A 28 -10.05 -6.22 -9.03
C PRO A 28 -10.68 -5.87 -7.68
N ILE A 29 -11.49 -6.78 -7.12
CA ILE A 29 -12.15 -6.55 -5.82
C ILE A 29 -11.15 -6.64 -4.66
N THR A 30 -10.13 -7.48 -4.78
CA THR A 30 -9.02 -7.56 -3.80
C THR A 30 -8.27 -6.23 -3.75
N ARG A 31 -7.95 -5.62 -4.89
CA ARG A 31 -7.33 -4.29 -4.96
C ARG A 31 -8.17 -3.21 -4.29
N VAL A 32 -9.49 -3.21 -4.49
CA VAL A 32 -10.39 -2.27 -3.81
C VAL A 32 -10.39 -2.52 -2.29
N ALA A 33 -10.43 -3.77 -1.86
CA ALA A 33 -10.38 -4.12 -0.44
C ALA A 33 -9.05 -3.70 0.22
N ASP A 34 -7.93 -3.87 -0.48
CA ASP A 34 -6.61 -3.40 -0.04
C ASP A 34 -6.57 -1.88 0.10
N PHE A 35 -7.02 -1.16 -0.93
CA PHE A 35 -7.10 0.30 -0.94
C PHE A 35 -7.91 0.82 0.26
N VAL A 36 -9.11 0.26 0.48
CA VAL A 36 -10.00 0.65 1.59
C VAL A 36 -9.39 0.27 2.95
N THR A 37 -8.70 -0.86 3.03
CA THR A 37 -8.01 -1.30 4.25
C THR A 37 -6.88 -0.34 4.62
N LEU A 38 -6.06 0.08 3.66
CA LEU A 38 -4.99 1.05 3.86
C LEU A 38 -5.54 2.40 4.31
N LEU A 39 -6.58 2.92 3.64
CA LEU A 39 -7.27 4.14 4.07
C LEU A 39 -7.87 4.05 5.47
N GLY A 40 -8.40 2.88 5.85
CA GLY A 40 -8.95 2.64 7.17
C GLY A 40 -7.89 2.47 8.27
N THR A 41 -6.64 2.20 7.89
CA THR A 41 -5.53 1.85 8.80
C THR A 41 -4.60 3.02 9.04
N TYR A 42 -4.19 3.72 7.98
CA TYR A 42 -3.23 4.80 8.04
C TYR A 42 -3.92 6.16 7.94
N ALA A 43 -3.93 6.90 9.05
CA ALA A 43 -4.45 8.27 9.08
C ALA A 43 -3.41 9.32 8.63
N GLN A 44 -2.13 8.95 8.57
CA GLN A 44 -1.00 9.82 8.26
C GLN A 44 0.00 9.08 7.36
N GLY A 45 0.81 9.83 6.62
CA GLY A 45 1.84 9.29 5.74
C GLY A 45 1.34 8.79 4.38
N PHE A 46 0.04 8.91 4.10
CA PHE A 46 -0.56 8.58 2.81
C PHE A 46 -1.34 9.75 2.24
N THR A 47 -1.41 9.83 0.92
CA THR A 47 -2.24 10.79 0.18
C THR A 47 -3.03 10.09 -0.91
N VAL A 48 -4.25 10.58 -1.16
CA VAL A 48 -5.08 10.12 -2.29
C VAL A 48 -5.01 11.16 -3.38
N ILE A 49 -4.59 10.73 -4.57
CA ILE A 49 -4.51 11.54 -5.78
C ILE A 49 -5.62 11.07 -6.70
N VAL A 50 -6.44 12.02 -7.16
CA VAL A 50 -7.49 11.78 -8.14
C VAL A 50 -7.06 12.46 -9.43
N ASP A 51 -6.85 11.68 -10.48
CA ASP A 51 -6.50 12.19 -11.79
C ASP A 51 -7.62 11.86 -12.79
N PRO A 52 -8.46 12.83 -13.17
CA PRO A 52 -9.57 12.58 -14.08
C PRO A 52 -9.14 12.46 -15.56
N TYR A 53 -7.93 12.90 -15.95
CA TYR A 53 -7.47 12.94 -17.34
C TYR A 53 -5.95 12.71 -17.44
N PRO A 54 -5.48 11.45 -17.52
CA PRO A 54 -4.05 11.18 -17.64
C PRO A 54 -3.53 11.68 -18.99
N GLU A 55 -2.58 12.63 -18.94
CA GLU A 55 -1.63 13.19 -19.93
C GLU A 55 -2.01 13.34 -21.43
N ALA A 56 -2.78 12.42 -22.02
CA ALA A 56 -3.24 12.43 -23.40
C ALA A 56 -4.60 13.13 -23.56
N ALA A 57 -4.64 14.20 -24.35
CA ALA A 57 -5.89 14.90 -24.68
C ALA A 57 -6.86 13.97 -25.44
N GLY A 58 -8.07 13.79 -24.89
CA GLY A 58 -9.17 13.08 -25.54
C GLY A 58 -9.42 11.64 -25.08
N ILE A 59 -8.62 11.11 -24.13
CA ILE A 59 -8.85 9.79 -23.52
C ILE A 59 -9.44 9.99 -22.12
N TYR A 60 -10.59 9.37 -21.85
CA TYR A 60 -11.22 9.37 -20.53
C TYR A 60 -10.80 8.12 -19.76
N ASP A 61 -9.77 8.26 -18.90
CA ASP A 61 -9.22 7.18 -18.07
C ASP A 61 -8.96 7.67 -16.63
N PRO A 62 -10.02 7.87 -15.82
CA PRO A 62 -9.87 8.42 -14.49
C PRO A 62 -9.15 7.46 -13.55
N MET A 63 -8.10 7.95 -12.88
CA MET A 63 -7.31 7.18 -11.94
C MET A 63 -7.44 7.67 -10.50
N LEU A 64 -7.46 6.71 -9.58
CA LEU A 64 -7.40 6.94 -8.14
C LEU A 64 -6.13 6.28 -7.59
N LEU A 65 -5.17 7.10 -7.16
CA LEU A 65 -3.88 6.64 -6.66
C LEU A 65 -3.77 6.89 -5.16
N LEU A 66 -3.54 5.82 -4.39
CA LEU A 66 -3.14 5.91 -2.99
C LEU A 66 -1.61 5.85 -2.90
N SER A 67 -0.98 6.97 -2.55
CA SER A 67 0.47 7.10 -2.48
C SER A 67 0.94 7.15 -1.02
N CYS A 68 1.93 6.33 -0.67
CA CYS A 68 2.63 6.40 0.61
C CYS A 68 3.78 7.40 0.51
N LEU A 69 3.79 8.39 1.40
CA LEU A 69 4.80 9.45 1.48
C LEU A 69 5.75 9.27 2.68
N ASP A 70 5.51 8.27 3.53
CA ASP A 70 6.30 7.97 4.72
C ASP A 70 6.89 6.55 4.65
N ALA A 71 8.15 6.46 4.21
CA ALA A 71 8.87 5.19 4.11
C ALA A 71 9.12 4.53 5.47
N THR A 72 9.09 5.30 6.57
CA THR A 72 9.31 4.78 7.92
C THR A 72 8.24 3.76 8.32
N LEU A 73 7.02 3.89 7.76
CA LEU A 73 5.91 2.98 8.05
C LEU A 73 6.22 1.53 7.65
N ALA A 74 6.97 1.34 6.56
CA ALA A 74 7.33 0.01 6.07
C ALA A 74 8.52 -0.60 6.83
N ILE A 75 9.53 0.20 7.15
CA ILE A 75 10.78 -0.30 7.75
C ILE A 75 10.72 -0.41 9.28
N ARG A 76 9.87 0.38 9.95
CA ARG A 76 9.75 0.42 11.42
C ARG A 76 9.55 -0.95 12.09
N PRO A 77 8.73 -1.88 11.56
CA PRO A 77 8.60 -3.22 12.14
C PRO A 77 9.91 -4.02 12.11
N VAL A 78 10.74 -3.83 11.08
CA VAL A 78 12.04 -4.49 10.94
C VAL A 78 13.02 -3.94 11.98
N LEU A 79 13.15 -2.60 12.06
CA LEU A 79 14.05 -1.94 13.01
C LEU A 79 13.68 -2.24 14.47
N LYS A 80 12.39 -2.43 14.77
CA LYS A 80 11.93 -2.80 16.13
C LYS A 80 12.16 -4.27 16.47
N ARG A 81 12.20 -5.15 15.47
CA ARG A 81 12.26 -6.61 15.68
C ARG A 81 13.70 -7.10 15.85
N TYR A 82 14.66 -6.48 15.18
CA TYR A 82 16.05 -6.95 15.15
C TYR A 82 16.97 -6.00 15.90
N GLN A 83 17.93 -6.55 16.65
CA GLN A 83 18.89 -5.77 17.42
C GLN A 83 19.86 -4.96 16.53
N SER A 84 20.21 -5.50 15.36
CA SER A 84 21.09 -4.86 14.40
C SER A 84 20.58 -5.11 12.98
N VAL A 85 20.54 -4.04 12.18
CA VAL A 85 20.16 -4.06 10.77
C VAL A 85 21.28 -3.36 10.00
N VAL A 86 21.88 -4.04 9.04
CA VAL A 86 22.97 -3.50 8.21
C VAL A 86 22.44 -3.31 6.79
N LEU A 87 22.47 -2.07 6.30
CA LEU A 87 22.13 -1.73 4.92
C LEU A 87 23.40 -1.65 4.10
N THR A 88 23.54 -2.54 3.12
CA THR A 88 24.69 -2.57 2.20
C THR A 88 24.23 -2.21 0.80
N SER A 89 24.89 -1.24 0.16
CA SER A 89 24.68 -0.96 -1.25
C SER A 89 25.95 -0.33 -1.84
N GLY A 90 26.31 -0.75 -3.06
CA GLY A 90 27.48 -0.25 -3.78
C GLY A 90 27.29 1.13 -4.43
N THR A 91 26.07 1.66 -4.36
CA THR A 91 25.69 2.95 -4.98
C THR A 91 24.92 3.85 -4.02
N ILE A 92 25.00 3.58 -2.71
CA ILE A 92 24.27 4.33 -1.70
C ILE A 92 24.88 5.73 -1.54
N SER A 93 24.17 6.74 -2.06
CA SER A 93 24.60 8.13 -2.01
C SER A 93 23.41 9.07 -2.19
N PRO A 94 23.30 10.17 -1.44
CA PRO A 94 24.13 10.52 -0.27
C PRO A 94 23.73 9.70 0.97
N LEU A 95 24.71 9.19 1.73
CA LEU A 95 24.46 8.33 2.89
C LEU A 95 23.69 9.04 4.01
N GLU A 96 23.82 10.37 4.14
CA GLU A 96 23.18 11.12 5.22
C GLU A 96 21.66 11.22 5.08
N MET A 97 21.08 10.85 3.91
CA MET A 97 19.64 10.88 3.69
C MET A 97 18.92 9.66 4.27
N TYR A 98 19.57 8.50 4.29
CA TYR A 98 18.90 7.25 4.70
C TYR A 98 18.44 7.25 6.16
N PRO A 99 19.24 7.73 7.14
CA PRO A 99 18.75 7.87 8.52
C PRO A 99 17.66 8.92 8.71
N LYS A 100 17.44 9.81 7.74
CA LYS A 100 16.41 10.86 7.80
C LYS A 100 15.08 10.41 7.18
N ILE A 101 15.15 9.50 6.21
CA ILE A 101 13.99 8.98 5.46
C ILE A 101 13.43 7.70 6.10
N LEU A 102 14.29 6.88 6.72
CA LEU A 102 13.95 5.55 7.27
C LEU A 102 13.76 5.54 8.79
#